data_AF-A0A942EIB5-F1
#
_entry.id   AF-A0A942EIB5-F1
#
_cell.length_a   1.000
_cell.length_b   1.000
_cell.length_c   1.000
_cell.angle_alpha   90.00
_cell.angle_beta   90.00
_cell.angle_gamma   90.00
#
_symmetry.space_group_name_H-M   'P 1'
#
loop_
_entity.id
_entity.type
_entity.pdbx_description
1 polymer ?
#
loop_
_entity_poly.entity_id
_entity_poly.type
_entity_poly.pdbx_seq_one_letter_code
_entity_poly.pdbx_strand_id
1 'polypeptide(L)'
;MKFKSRLIVLLLLLLVGLLASARFYTDFLWLVSLGYQHILLRTLAAQTAVFAAAFFISLAFFVPNFMALRQSFRLPGGAGGKENIRYYPTEQPWRESIDNILASKNVTLGLWAAACALSVLIALPASSAGHEALMLIHSQPTGTVDPLFQADISFYLFRLPFIGGVVSAAFGVVLMTTIATLALYAATNNVALARTGNPRAIKHLSGLLAVLLVLQAASYRIDAYRLVYSPRGVAFGASYTDLFASLPILYILMALAVVGAMVALINLKVRKTKLLLGVPAAMMTVSLLAGGIYPAIVQQYIVEPNELARETPFIPVDK
;
A
#
# COMPACT_ATOMS: atom_id res chain seq x y z
N MET A 1 19.25 32.37 -14.59
CA MET A 1 19.20 30.90 -14.69
C MET A 1 17.80 30.30 -14.47
N LYS A 2 17.05 30.68 -13.42
CA LYS A 2 15.72 30.10 -13.12
C LYS A 2 14.65 30.26 -14.23
N PHE A 3 14.68 31.36 -15.00
CA PHE A 3 13.72 31.60 -16.10
C PHE A 3 13.93 30.64 -17.30
N LYS A 4 15.18 30.45 -17.75
CA LYS A 4 15.52 29.50 -18.83
C LYS A 4 15.14 28.07 -18.45
N SER A 5 15.37 27.66 -17.20
CA SER A 5 14.97 26.33 -16.70
C SER A 5 13.44 26.13 -16.69
N ARG A 6 12.65 27.12 -16.25
CA ARG A 6 11.18 27.05 -16.30
C ARG A 6 10.63 26.99 -17.72
N LEU A 7 11.23 27.75 -18.64
CA LEU A 7 10.85 27.72 -20.06
C LEU A 7 11.14 26.35 -20.69
N ILE A 8 12.29 25.75 -20.38
CA ILE A 8 12.65 24.40 -20.85
C ILE A 8 11.66 23.35 -20.33
N VAL A 9 11.32 23.40 -19.03
CA VAL A 9 10.33 22.48 -18.44
C VAL A 9 8.96 22.65 -19.09
N LEU A 10 8.51 23.89 -19.32
CA LEU A 10 7.25 24.16 -20.00
C LEU A 10 7.23 23.61 -21.43
N LEU A 11 8.30 23.83 -22.19
CA LEU A 11 8.44 23.32 -23.56
C LEU A 11 8.46 21.79 -23.60
N LEU A 12 9.14 21.15 -22.64
CA LEU A 12 9.14 19.69 -22.50
C LEU A 12 7.73 19.16 -22.19
N LEU A 13 7.01 19.77 -21.24
CA LEU A 13 5.64 19.38 -20.92
C LEU A 13 4.70 19.56 -22.12
N LEU A 14 4.86 20.65 -22.87
CA LEU A 14 4.07 20.92 -24.05
C LEU A 14 4.38 19.94 -25.18
N LEU A 15 5.66 19.60 -25.40
CA LEU A 15 6.07 18.60 -26.37
C LEU A 15 5.52 17.21 -26.01
N VAL A 16 5.65 16.79 -24.75
CA VAL A 16 5.09 15.52 -24.26
C VAL A 16 3.56 15.49 -24.44
N GLY A 17 2.88 16.57 -24.08
CA GLY A 17 1.43 16.70 -24.27
C GLY A 17 1.02 16.62 -25.74
N LEU A 18 1.78 17.26 -26.65
CA LEU A 18 1.54 17.22 -28.08
C LEU A 18 1.73 15.80 -28.64
N LEU A 19 2.83 15.12 -28.28
CA LEU A 19 3.12 13.76 -28.74
C LEU A 19 2.06 12.76 -28.25
N ALA A 20 1.64 12.88 -26.99
CA ALA A 20 0.58 12.05 -26.43
C ALA A 20 -0.77 12.29 -27.16
N SER A 21 -1.09 13.55 -27.44
CA SER A 21 -2.32 13.92 -28.15
C SER A 21 -2.32 13.44 -29.60
N ALA A 22 -1.18 13.53 -30.29
CA ALA A 22 -1.04 13.02 -31.66
C ALA A 22 -1.27 11.51 -31.72
N ARG A 23 -0.64 10.74 -30.81
CA ARG A 23 -0.83 9.28 -30.74
C ARG A 23 -2.28 8.91 -30.45
N PHE A 24 -2.89 9.55 -29.45
CA PHE A 24 -4.31 9.35 -29.13
C PHE A 24 -5.22 9.65 -30.32
N TYR A 25 -4.96 10.75 -31.03
CA TYR A 25 -5.76 11.15 -32.18
C TYR A 25 -5.61 10.17 -33.36
N THR A 26 -4.39 9.68 -33.61
CA THR A 26 -4.16 8.63 -34.63
C THR A 26 -4.88 7.34 -34.29
N ASP A 27 -4.79 6.86 -33.03
CA ASP A 27 -5.48 5.66 -32.57
C ASP A 27 -7.01 5.82 -32.65
N PHE A 28 -7.52 7.02 -32.31
CA PHE A 28 -8.93 7.35 -32.42
C PHE A 28 -9.42 7.31 -33.87
N LEU A 29 -8.73 7.97 -34.81
CA LEU A 29 -9.08 7.94 -36.23
C LEU A 29 -9.04 6.53 -36.81
N TRP A 30 -8.03 5.73 -36.42
CA TRP A 30 -7.93 4.34 -36.84
C TRP A 30 -9.13 3.50 -36.35
N LEU A 31 -9.51 3.61 -35.08
CA LEU A 31 -10.67 2.89 -34.54
C LEU A 31 -12.00 3.37 -35.13
N VAL A 32 -12.14 4.66 -35.43
CA VAL A 32 -13.30 5.20 -36.14
C VAL A 32 -13.41 4.60 -37.53
N SER A 33 -12.30 4.47 -38.26
CA SER A 33 -12.29 3.86 -39.59
C SER A 33 -12.73 2.39 -39.59
N LEU A 34 -12.59 1.70 -38.45
CA LEU A 34 -13.00 0.31 -38.25
C LEU A 34 -14.37 0.16 -37.56
N GLY A 35 -15.03 1.26 -37.15
CA GLY A 35 -16.29 1.21 -36.39
C GLY A 35 -16.15 0.79 -34.92
N TYR A 36 -14.92 0.73 -34.39
CA TYR A 36 -14.60 0.28 -33.03
C TYR A 36 -14.31 1.44 -32.03
N GLN A 37 -14.71 2.68 -32.34
CA GLN A 37 -14.48 3.84 -31.47
C GLN A 37 -15.03 3.67 -30.04
N HIS A 38 -16.09 2.86 -29.90
CA HIS A 38 -16.69 2.54 -28.61
C HIS A 38 -15.76 1.78 -27.66
N ILE A 39 -14.79 1.01 -28.19
CA ILE A 39 -13.80 0.29 -27.38
C ILE A 39 -12.88 1.28 -26.67
N LEU A 40 -12.36 2.28 -27.42
CA LEU A 40 -11.50 3.31 -26.84
C LEU A 40 -12.25 4.18 -25.85
N LEU A 41 -13.50 4.58 -26.15
CA LEU A 41 -14.31 5.35 -25.21
C LEU A 41 -14.61 4.57 -23.91
N ARG A 42 -14.88 3.26 -23.99
CA ARG A 42 -15.08 2.41 -22.80
C ARG A 42 -13.81 2.27 -21.98
N THR A 43 -12.66 2.07 -22.63
CA THR A 43 -11.36 1.98 -21.94
C THR A 43 -11.01 3.32 -21.27
N LEU A 44 -11.19 4.45 -21.97
CA LEU A 44 -10.93 5.77 -21.42
C LEU A 44 -11.89 6.09 -20.26
N ALA A 45 -13.17 5.74 -20.38
CA ALA A 45 -14.15 5.91 -19.30
C ALA A 45 -13.76 5.09 -18.07
N ALA A 46 -13.28 3.86 -18.24
CA ALA A 46 -12.81 3.04 -17.12
C ALA A 46 -11.55 3.61 -16.46
N GLN A 47 -10.56 4.02 -17.24
CA GLN A 47 -9.32 4.65 -16.73
C GLN A 47 -9.62 5.94 -15.97
N THR A 48 -10.47 6.81 -16.53
CA THR A 48 -10.88 8.05 -15.87
C THR A 48 -11.72 7.81 -14.61
N ALA A 49 -12.57 6.78 -14.59
CA ALA A 49 -13.30 6.38 -13.39
C ALA A 49 -12.36 5.87 -12.28
N VAL A 50 -11.39 5.02 -12.60
CA VAL A 50 -10.39 4.53 -11.63
C VAL A 50 -9.51 5.68 -11.13
N PHE A 51 -9.08 6.59 -12.03
CA PHE A 51 -8.37 7.80 -11.65
C PHE A 51 -9.18 8.64 -10.66
N ALA A 52 -10.45 8.93 -10.95
CA ALA A 52 -11.30 9.73 -10.08
C ALA A 52 -11.50 9.07 -8.72
N ALA A 53 -11.77 7.76 -8.70
CA ALA A 53 -11.90 7.00 -7.45
C ALA A 53 -10.61 7.06 -6.62
N ALA A 54 -9.46 6.75 -7.23
CA ALA A 54 -8.16 6.81 -6.57
C ALA A 54 -7.84 8.23 -6.05
N PHE A 55 -8.17 9.27 -6.82
CA PHE A 55 -7.97 10.66 -6.45
C PHE A 55 -8.80 11.03 -5.20
N PHE A 56 -10.11 10.76 -5.20
CA PHE A 56 -10.96 11.12 -4.07
C PHE A 56 -10.67 10.28 -2.82
N ILE A 57 -10.35 8.99 -2.97
CA ILE A 57 -9.95 8.12 -1.85
C ILE A 57 -8.64 8.60 -1.24
N SER A 58 -7.62 8.87 -2.07
CA SER A 58 -6.33 9.37 -1.58
C SER A 58 -6.45 10.77 -0.98
N LEU A 59 -7.30 11.64 -1.52
CA LEU A 59 -7.58 12.96 -0.94
C LEU A 59 -8.22 12.83 0.45
N ALA A 60 -9.24 11.98 0.57
CA ALA A 60 -9.89 11.67 1.84
C ALA A 60 -8.93 11.04 2.86
N PHE A 61 -7.86 10.40 2.40
CA PHE A 61 -6.78 9.89 3.25
C PHE A 61 -5.75 10.96 3.64
N PHE A 62 -5.24 11.76 2.71
CA PHE A 62 -4.16 12.72 2.97
C PHE A 62 -4.62 13.93 3.79
N VAL A 63 -5.84 14.42 3.59
CA VAL A 63 -6.38 15.57 4.33
C VAL A 63 -6.38 15.35 5.85
N PRO A 64 -6.96 14.27 6.42
CA PRO A 64 -6.91 14.02 7.85
C PRO A 64 -5.50 13.74 8.37
N ASN A 65 -4.63 13.11 7.57
CA ASN A 65 -3.22 12.90 7.92
C ASN A 65 -2.48 14.23 8.13
N PHE A 66 -2.66 15.18 7.20
CA PHE A 66 -2.07 16.52 7.31
C PHE A 66 -2.68 17.35 8.43
N MET A 67 -3.97 17.22 8.68
CA MET A 67 -4.62 17.86 9.83
C MET A 67 -4.09 17.31 11.16
N ALA A 68 -3.96 15.98 11.28
CA ALA A 68 -3.40 15.33 12.46
C ALA A 68 -1.95 15.77 12.70
N LEU A 69 -1.15 15.85 11.62
CA LEU A 69 0.21 16.37 11.67
C LEU A 69 0.25 17.80 12.20
N ARG A 70 -0.56 18.70 11.64
CA ARG A 70 -0.63 20.10 12.11
C ARG A 70 -1.05 20.20 13.58
N GLN A 71 -1.99 19.38 14.04
CA GLN A 71 -2.47 19.37 15.42
C GLN A 71 -1.42 18.89 16.44
N SER A 72 -0.43 18.09 16.01
CA SER A 72 0.70 17.71 16.86
C SER A 72 1.73 18.83 17.05
N PHE A 73 1.83 19.79 16.13
CA PHE A 73 2.77 20.92 16.20
C PHE A 73 2.18 22.20 16.81
N ARG A 74 0.85 22.39 16.74
CA ARG A 74 0.16 23.61 17.22
C ARG A 74 0.19 23.89 18.73
N LEU A 75 0.79 23.03 19.54
CA LEU A 75 0.95 23.31 20.98
C LEU A 75 2.44 23.47 21.31
N PRO A 76 2.90 24.71 21.50
CA PRO A 76 4.10 24.95 22.28
C PRO A 76 3.83 24.42 23.69
N GLY A 77 4.70 23.54 24.20
CA GLY A 77 4.77 23.18 25.61
C GLY A 77 3.45 22.92 26.35
N GLY A 78 3.04 21.65 26.44
CA GLY A 78 2.14 21.20 27.51
C GLY A 78 0.66 21.51 27.34
N ALA A 79 -0.12 20.49 26.99
CA ALA A 79 -1.51 20.39 27.45
C ALA A 79 -1.96 18.93 27.40
N GLY A 80 -1.93 18.25 28.55
CA GLY A 80 -2.70 17.02 28.73
C GLY A 80 -2.23 16.00 29.76
N GLY A 81 -1.11 16.17 30.45
CA GLY A 81 -0.69 15.26 31.51
C GLY A 81 0.00 16.01 32.62
N LYS A 82 -0.44 15.82 33.87
CA LYS A 82 0.20 16.27 35.11
C LYS A 82 1.57 15.60 35.36
N GLU A 83 2.23 15.13 34.32
CA GLU A 83 3.47 14.36 34.41
C GLU A 83 4.60 15.24 33.88
N ASN A 84 5.62 15.41 34.72
CA ASN A 84 6.84 16.18 34.46
C ASN A 84 7.61 15.62 33.27
N ILE A 85 7.13 15.82 32.04
CA ILE A 85 7.92 15.59 30.85
C ILE A 85 8.96 16.71 30.85
N ARG A 86 10.17 16.38 31.31
CA ARG A 86 11.35 17.25 31.27
C ARG A 86 11.57 17.65 29.82
N TYR A 87 11.02 18.79 29.47
CA TYR A 87 11.21 19.42 28.17
C TYR A 87 12.67 19.86 28.15
N TYR A 88 13.52 19.11 27.46
CA TYR A 88 14.82 19.63 27.08
C TYR A 88 14.55 20.62 25.94
N PRO A 89 14.66 21.93 26.16
CA PRO A 89 14.58 22.89 25.08
C PRO A 89 15.79 22.58 24.20
N THR A 90 15.55 21.88 23.09
CA THR A 90 16.57 21.80 22.06
C THR A 90 16.37 23.09 21.28
N GLU A 91 17.27 24.05 21.47
CA GLU A 91 17.35 25.29 20.69
C GLU A 91 17.65 24.90 19.22
N GLN A 92 16.61 24.49 18.51
CA GLN A 92 16.68 24.11 17.10
C GLN A 92 15.93 25.18 16.30
N PRO A 93 16.65 26.13 15.68
CA PRO A 93 16.05 27.25 14.93
C PRO A 93 15.10 26.79 13.81
N TRP A 94 15.37 25.62 13.23
CA TRP A 94 14.52 25.02 12.20
C TRP A 94 13.17 24.55 12.76
N ARG A 95 13.07 24.21 14.05
CA ARG A 95 11.82 23.76 14.67
C ARG A 95 10.86 24.93 14.87
N GLU A 96 11.36 26.06 15.35
CA GLU A 96 10.58 27.31 15.43
C GLU A 96 10.07 27.73 14.04
N SER A 97 10.89 27.54 13.00
CA SER A 97 10.49 27.80 11.62
C SER A 97 9.32 26.90 11.18
N ILE A 98 9.35 25.60 11.51
CA ILE A 98 8.27 24.65 11.22
C ILE A 98 6.99 25.01 12.00
N ASP A 99 7.13 25.32 13.28
CA ASP A 99 5.99 25.69 14.15
C ASP A 99 5.31 26.98 13.64
N ASN A 100 6.10 27.99 13.26
CA ASN A 100 5.61 29.24 12.68
C ASN A 100 4.87 29.02 11.34
N ILE A 101 5.42 28.16 10.47
CA ILE A 101 4.77 27.77 9.21
C ILE A 101 3.42 27.10 9.52
N LEU A 102 3.41 26.05 10.35
CA LEU A 102 2.21 25.25 10.65
C LEU A 102 1.13 26.01 11.43
N ALA A 103 1.52 27.04 12.19
CA ALA A 103 0.61 27.92 12.93
C ALA A 103 -0.18 28.87 12.01
N SER A 104 0.40 29.28 10.88
CA SER A 104 -0.19 30.28 9.99
C SER A 104 -1.58 29.87 9.43
N LYS A 105 -2.46 30.86 9.21
CA LYS A 105 -3.81 30.63 8.64
C LYS A 105 -3.73 30.12 7.19
N ASN A 106 -2.74 30.58 6.42
CA ASN A 106 -2.60 30.26 4.99
C ASN A 106 -2.09 28.82 4.74
N VAL A 107 -1.51 28.17 5.75
CA VAL A 107 -1.04 26.78 5.62
C VAL A 107 -2.17 25.77 5.50
N THR A 108 -3.40 26.07 5.89
CA THR A 108 -4.52 25.16 5.52
C THR A 108 -4.61 25.00 4.02
N LEU A 109 -4.62 26.12 3.28
CA LEU A 109 -4.71 26.11 1.82
C LEU A 109 -3.49 25.41 1.20
N GLY A 110 -2.29 25.64 1.75
CA GLY A 110 -1.08 24.91 1.35
C GLY A 110 -1.17 23.40 1.58
N LEU A 111 -1.72 22.96 2.72
CA LEU A 111 -1.91 21.52 3.03
C LEU A 111 -2.98 20.89 2.14
N TRP A 112 -4.07 21.60 1.85
CA TRP A 112 -5.07 21.14 0.87
C TRP A 112 -4.47 21.02 -0.53
N ALA A 113 -3.69 22.01 -0.98
CA ALA A 113 -3.00 21.96 -2.26
C ALA A 113 -1.99 20.80 -2.31
N ALA A 114 -1.23 20.56 -1.23
CA ALA A 114 -0.33 19.42 -1.13
C ALA A 114 -1.09 18.08 -1.14
N ALA A 115 -2.23 17.99 -0.46
CA ALA A 115 -3.05 16.77 -0.44
C ALA A 115 -3.60 16.48 -1.83
N CYS A 116 -4.13 17.49 -2.53
CA CYS A 116 -4.56 17.37 -3.92
C CYS A 116 -3.40 16.92 -4.82
N ALA A 117 -2.22 17.54 -4.70
CA ALA A 117 -1.06 17.19 -5.51
C ALA A 117 -0.62 15.74 -5.30
N LEU A 118 -0.50 15.29 -4.05
CA LEU A 118 -0.19 13.89 -3.74
C LEU A 118 -1.30 12.95 -4.24
N SER A 119 -2.56 13.34 -4.12
CA SER A 119 -3.69 12.54 -4.60
C SER A 119 -3.65 12.34 -6.11
N VAL A 120 -3.26 13.37 -6.88
CA VAL A 120 -2.99 13.23 -8.32
C VAL A 120 -1.83 12.28 -8.58
N LEU A 121 -0.74 12.38 -7.82
CA LEU A 121 0.42 11.48 -7.98
C LEU A 121 0.07 10.01 -7.72
N ILE A 122 -0.88 9.73 -6.81
CA ILE A 122 -1.39 8.38 -6.56
C ILE A 122 -2.40 7.95 -7.64
N ALA A 123 -3.28 8.85 -8.07
CA ALA A 123 -4.33 8.55 -9.03
C ALA A 123 -3.80 8.28 -10.45
N LEU A 124 -2.71 8.96 -10.86
CA LEU A 124 -2.14 8.83 -12.20
C LEU A 124 -1.71 7.38 -12.53
N PRO A 125 -0.85 6.71 -11.74
CA PRO A 125 -0.55 5.30 -11.97
C PRO A 125 -1.77 4.40 -11.79
N ALA A 126 -2.66 4.69 -10.84
CA ALA A 126 -3.85 3.87 -10.60
C ALA A 126 -4.80 3.83 -11.81
N SER A 127 -4.83 4.89 -12.62
CA SER A 127 -5.61 4.98 -13.86
C SER A 127 -5.35 3.81 -14.82
N SER A 128 -4.13 3.25 -14.84
CA SER A 128 -3.81 2.11 -15.72
C SER A 128 -4.63 0.86 -15.39
N ALA A 129 -5.12 0.73 -14.16
CA ALA A 129 -5.95 -0.40 -13.70
C ALA A 129 -7.39 -0.37 -14.25
N GLY A 130 -7.71 0.55 -15.17
CA GLY A 130 -9.02 0.64 -15.83
C GLY A 130 -9.40 -0.63 -16.59
N HIS A 131 -8.43 -1.35 -17.16
CA HIS A 131 -8.71 -2.61 -17.85
C HIS A 131 -9.12 -3.71 -16.87
N GLU A 132 -8.37 -3.86 -15.77
CA GLU A 132 -8.67 -4.78 -14.68
C GLU A 132 -10.00 -4.45 -14.00
N ALA A 133 -10.36 -3.16 -13.90
CA ALA A 133 -11.68 -2.74 -13.43
C ALA A 133 -12.80 -3.20 -14.36
N LEU A 134 -12.60 -3.10 -15.68
CA LEU A 134 -13.58 -3.61 -16.65
C LEU A 134 -13.72 -5.13 -16.59
N MET A 135 -12.61 -5.86 -16.42
CA MET A 135 -12.61 -7.31 -16.22
C MET A 135 -13.34 -7.71 -14.94
N LEU A 136 -13.16 -6.96 -13.85
CA LEU A 136 -13.91 -7.17 -12.61
C LEU A 136 -15.42 -7.00 -12.81
N ILE A 137 -15.84 -5.89 -13.46
CA ILE A 137 -17.25 -5.53 -13.65
C ILE A 137 -17.96 -6.52 -14.57
N HIS A 138 -17.28 -6.96 -15.64
CA HIS A 138 -17.84 -7.86 -16.64
C HIS A 138 -17.40 -9.32 -16.43
N SER A 139 -16.96 -9.69 -15.22
CA SER A 139 -16.48 -11.03 -14.92
C SER A 139 -17.57 -12.07 -15.19
N GLN A 140 -17.24 -13.15 -15.92
CA GLN A 140 -18.15 -14.28 -16.15
C GLN A 140 -17.64 -15.52 -15.42
N PRO A 141 -18.52 -16.30 -14.75
CA PRO A 141 -18.15 -17.58 -14.15
C PRO A 141 -17.63 -18.55 -15.19
N THR A 142 -16.58 -19.29 -14.84
CA THR A 142 -16.05 -20.35 -15.71
C THR A 142 -16.75 -21.69 -15.49
N GLY A 143 -17.35 -21.90 -14.31
CA GLY A 143 -18.00 -23.15 -13.93
C GLY A 143 -17.03 -24.20 -13.38
N THR A 144 -15.73 -23.92 -13.41
CA THR A 144 -14.68 -24.78 -12.87
C THR A 144 -14.16 -24.17 -11.57
N VAL A 145 -14.22 -24.94 -10.48
CA VAL A 145 -13.75 -24.51 -9.17
C VAL A 145 -12.36 -25.04 -8.87
N ASP A 146 -11.54 -24.21 -8.24
CA ASP A 146 -10.22 -24.61 -7.79
C ASP A 146 -10.33 -25.56 -6.57
N PRO A 147 -9.55 -26.65 -6.51
CA PRO A 147 -9.66 -27.62 -5.43
C PRO A 147 -9.13 -27.10 -4.08
N LEU A 148 -8.26 -26.10 -4.07
CA LEU A 148 -7.53 -25.62 -2.89
C LEU A 148 -8.37 -24.62 -2.06
N PHE A 149 -8.94 -23.61 -2.71
CA PHE A 149 -9.71 -22.55 -2.07
C PHE A 149 -11.20 -22.58 -2.44
N GLN A 150 -11.64 -23.52 -3.28
CA GLN A 150 -13.03 -23.65 -3.72
C GLN A 150 -13.56 -22.38 -4.39
N ALA A 151 -12.67 -21.61 -5.03
CA ALA A 151 -13.03 -20.43 -5.79
C ALA A 151 -13.09 -20.76 -7.29
N ASP A 152 -14.07 -20.20 -8.01
CA ASP A 152 -14.16 -20.33 -9.46
C ASP A 152 -12.92 -19.72 -10.14
N ILE A 153 -12.44 -20.31 -11.24
CA ILE A 153 -11.26 -19.81 -11.97
C ILE A 153 -11.43 -18.34 -12.40
N SER A 154 -12.66 -17.88 -12.64
CA SER A 154 -12.99 -16.46 -12.91
C SER A 154 -12.54 -15.50 -11.81
N PHE A 155 -12.50 -15.94 -10.54
CA PHE A 155 -11.98 -15.13 -9.44
C PHE A 155 -10.51 -14.79 -9.67
N TYR A 156 -9.72 -15.80 -10.01
CA TYR A 156 -8.28 -15.70 -10.25
C TYR A 156 -7.97 -14.85 -11.48
N LEU A 157 -8.73 -15.05 -12.58
CA LEU A 157 -8.48 -14.32 -13.82
C LEU A 157 -8.93 -12.85 -13.78
N PHE A 158 -10.10 -12.56 -13.19
CA PHE A 158 -10.72 -11.25 -13.34
C PHE A 158 -10.75 -10.41 -12.06
N ARG A 159 -10.82 -11.05 -10.88
CA ARG A 159 -11.04 -10.32 -9.61
C ARG A 159 -9.75 -10.13 -8.82
N LEU A 160 -8.96 -11.19 -8.69
CA LEU A 160 -7.74 -11.21 -7.90
C LEU A 160 -6.68 -10.18 -8.37
N PRO A 161 -6.46 -9.95 -9.68
CA PRO A 161 -5.49 -8.95 -10.13
C PRO A 161 -5.89 -7.53 -9.69
N PHE A 162 -7.18 -7.18 -9.83
CA PHE A 162 -7.70 -5.88 -9.41
C PHE A 162 -7.63 -5.71 -7.90
N ILE A 163 -8.13 -6.68 -7.13
CA ILE A 163 -8.12 -6.63 -5.65
C ILE A 163 -6.67 -6.55 -5.14
N GLY A 164 -5.77 -7.36 -5.71
CA GLY A 164 -4.35 -7.36 -5.38
C GLY A 164 -3.68 -6.03 -5.69
N GLY A 165 -4.00 -5.42 -6.83
CA GLY A 165 -3.54 -4.08 -7.20
C GLY A 165 -3.99 -3.01 -6.22
N VAL A 166 -5.27 -3.01 -5.83
CA VAL A 166 -5.84 -2.05 -4.86
C VAL A 166 -5.18 -2.19 -3.48
N VAL A 167 -5.05 -3.42 -2.96
CA VAL A 167 -4.42 -3.65 -1.65
C VAL A 167 -2.94 -3.28 -1.67
N SER A 168 -2.21 -3.61 -2.73
CA SER A 168 -0.81 -3.25 -2.89
C SER A 168 -0.60 -1.73 -2.96
N ALA A 169 -1.42 -1.03 -3.76
CA ALA A 169 -1.38 0.43 -3.85
C ALA A 169 -1.71 1.10 -2.51
N ALA A 170 -2.76 0.64 -1.83
CA ALA A 170 -3.14 1.14 -0.51
C ALA A 170 -2.03 0.91 0.52
N PHE A 171 -1.44 -0.30 0.55
CA PHE A 171 -0.33 -0.63 1.43
C PHE A 171 0.87 0.30 1.19
N GLY A 172 1.26 0.51 -0.07
CA GLY A 172 2.36 1.41 -0.43
C GLY A 172 2.12 2.86 0.02
N VAL A 173 0.91 3.40 -0.20
CA VAL A 173 0.55 4.77 0.21
C VAL A 173 0.58 4.92 1.73
N VAL A 174 -0.03 3.98 2.46
CA VAL A 174 -0.06 4.02 3.94
C VAL A 174 1.34 3.81 4.51
N LEU A 175 2.14 2.91 3.94
CA LEU A 175 3.52 2.65 4.36
C LEU A 175 4.37 3.91 4.20
N MET A 176 4.36 4.53 3.01
CA MET A 176 5.13 5.75 2.76
C MET A 176 4.69 6.91 3.65
N THR A 177 3.38 7.05 3.88
CA THR A 177 2.84 8.05 4.81
C THR A 177 3.29 7.77 6.25
N THR A 178 3.28 6.50 6.67
CA THR A 178 3.74 6.08 8.01
C THR A 178 5.23 6.37 8.18
N ILE A 179 6.06 6.05 7.20
CA ILE A 179 7.51 6.32 7.23
C ILE A 179 7.77 7.82 7.27
N ALA A 180 7.14 8.60 6.38
CA ALA A 180 7.34 10.05 6.32
C ALA A 180 6.89 10.75 7.62
N THR A 181 5.74 10.36 8.17
CA THR A 181 5.24 10.91 9.44
C THR A 181 6.08 10.47 10.63
N LEU A 182 6.55 9.21 10.66
CA LEU A 182 7.46 8.72 11.69
C LEU A 182 8.79 9.48 11.65
N ALA A 183 9.38 9.67 10.47
CA ALA A 183 10.61 10.42 10.29
C ALA A 183 10.47 11.87 10.78
N LEU A 184 9.37 12.54 10.41
CA LEU A 184 9.09 13.89 10.86
C LEU A 184 8.89 13.98 12.38
N TYR A 185 8.17 13.02 12.98
CA TYR A 185 7.96 12.98 14.42
C TYR A 185 9.23 12.61 15.20
N ALA A 186 10.08 11.75 14.65
CA ALA A 186 11.38 11.43 15.22
C ALA A 186 12.33 12.64 15.15
N ALA A 187 12.43 13.30 14.00
CA ALA A 187 13.25 14.49 13.82
C ALA A 187 12.86 15.61 14.79
N THR A 188 11.57 15.75 15.06
CA THR A 188 11.02 16.78 15.95
C THR A 188 10.92 16.34 17.42
N ASN A 189 11.55 15.21 17.79
CA ASN A 189 11.53 14.62 19.13
C ASN A 189 10.12 14.35 19.70
N ASN A 190 9.11 14.26 18.83
CA ASN A 190 7.75 13.86 19.20
C ASN A 190 7.63 12.35 19.43
N VAL A 191 8.59 11.54 18.95
CA VAL A 191 8.70 10.10 19.22
C VAL A 191 10.14 9.81 19.63
N ALA A 192 10.32 9.18 20.79
CA ALA A 192 11.63 8.77 21.29
C ALA A 192 11.49 7.44 22.05
N LEU A 193 12.51 6.57 21.95
CA LEU A 193 12.52 5.29 22.65
C LEU A 193 12.93 5.44 24.13
N ALA A 194 13.83 6.37 24.42
CA ALA A 194 14.35 6.65 25.77
C ALA A 194 13.51 7.64 26.58
N ARG A 195 12.44 8.22 26.00
CA ARG A 195 11.57 9.22 26.64
C ARG A 195 10.10 8.97 26.28
N THR A 196 9.17 9.48 27.07
CA THR A 196 7.75 9.50 26.72
C THR A 196 7.53 10.46 25.54
N GLY A 197 7.11 9.91 24.39
CA GLY A 197 6.79 10.71 23.20
C GLY A 197 5.49 11.50 23.35
N ASN A 198 5.23 12.41 22.40
CA ASN A 198 4.00 13.19 22.34
C ASN A 198 2.80 12.25 22.15
N PRO A 199 1.83 12.21 23.08
CA PRO A 199 0.68 11.31 23.00
C PRO A 199 -0.15 11.45 21.71
N ARG A 200 -0.19 12.64 21.09
CA ARG A 200 -0.91 12.85 19.82
C ARG A 200 -0.17 12.24 18.64
N ALA A 201 1.15 12.38 18.59
CA ALA A 201 1.98 11.76 17.56
C ALA A 201 1.91 10.23 17.66
N ILE A 202 2.00 9.67 18.88
CA ILE A 202 1.87 8.22 19.11
C ILE A 202 0.47 7.73 18.70
N LYS A 203 -0.59 8.47 19.04
CA LYS A 203 -1.96 8.12 18.60
C LYS A 203 -2.08 8.11 17.07
N HIS A 204 -1.58 9.15 16.40
CA HIS A 204 -1.63 9.26 14.95
C HIS A 204 -0.88 8.11 14.26
N LEU A 205 0.37 7.87 14.66
CA LEU A 205 1.18 6.77 14.13
C LEU A 205 0.61 5.39 14.46
N SER A 206 -0.02 5.20 15.62
CA SER A 206 -0.67 3.93 15.96
C SER A 206 -1.90 3.67 15.09
N GLY A 207 -2.63 4.73 14.69
CA GLY A 207 -3.73 4.61 13.74
C GLY A 207 -3.25 4.22 12.35
N LEU A 208 -2.18 4.87 11.87
CA LEU A 208 -1.53 4.51 10.61
C LEU A 208 -1.00 3.07 10.62
N LEU A 209 -0.33 2.67 11.70
CA LEU A 209 0.16 1.31 11.89
C LEU A 209 -0.98 0.28 11.90
N ALA A 210 -2.11 0.58 12.54
CA ALA A 210 -3.26 -0.31 12.54
C ALA A 210 -3.80 -0.54 11.12
N VAL A 211 -3.98 0.53 10.34
CA VAL A 211 -4.40 0.43 8.93
C VAL A 211 -3.37 -0.35 8.10
N LEU A 212 -2.08 -0.06 8.30
CA LEU A 212 -0.99 -0.74 7.61
C LEU A 212 -1.00 -2.25 7.85
N LEU A 213 -1.20 -2.68 9.11
CA LEU A 213 -1.23 -4.09 9.48
C LEU A 213 -2.49 -4.82 8.99
N VAL A 214 -3.64 -4.14 8.91
CA VAL A 214 -4.84 -4.69 8.26
C VAL A 214 -4.58 -4.92 6.76
N LEU A 215 -3.95 -3.95 6.09
CA LEU A 215 -3.57 -4.09 4.69
C LEU A 215 -2.54 -5.20 4.50
N GLN A 216 -1.59 -5.35 5.42
CA GLN A 216 -0.61 -6.44 5.40
C GLN A 216 -1.29 -7.82 5.56
N ALA A 217 -2.28 -7.94 6.45
CA ALA A 217 -3.07 -9.16 6.58
C ALA A 217 -3.84 -9.48 5.28
N ALA A 218 -4.42 -8.47 4.64
CA ALA A 218 -5.07 -8.62 3.33
C ALA A 218 -4.07 -9.05 2.24
N SER A 219 -2.86 -8.49 2.24
CA SER A 219 -1.79 -8.92 1.34
C SER A 219 -1.43 -10.39 1.53
N TYR A 220 -1.25 -10.87 2.76
CA TYR A 220 -0.98 -12.29 3.01
C TYR A 220 -2.13 -13.19 2.53
N ARG A 221 -3.38 -12.74 2.63
CA ARG A 221 -4.52 -13.48 2.09
C ARG A 221 -4.48 -13.55 0.56
N ILE A 222 -4.12 -12.45 -0.10
CA ILE A 222 -3.93 -12.39 -1.56
C ILE A 222 -2.77 -13.28 -1.99
N ASP A 223 -1.65 -13.26 -1.26
CA ASP A 223 -0.49 -14.10 -1.56
C ASP A 223 -0.82 -15.59 -1.41
N ALA A 224 -1.69 -15.95 -0.46
CA ALA A 224 -2.19 -17.32 -0.34
C ALA A 224 -2.95 -17.76 -1.60
N TYR A 225 -3.82 -16.91 -2.15
CA TYR A 225 -4.49 -17.21 -3.42
C TYR A 225 -3.53 -17.30 -4.60
N ARG A 226 -2.43 -16.53 -4.58
CA ARG A 226 -1.42 -16.54 -5.65
C ARG A 226 -0.55 -17.79 -5.67
N LEU A 227 -0.59 -18.63 -4.63
CA LEU A 227 0.11 -19.92 -4.64
C LEU A 227 -0.38 -20.84 -5.77
N VAL A 228 -1.61 -20.63 -6.27
CA VAL A 228 -2.14 -21.34 -7.45
C VAL A 228 -1.35 -21.00 -8.73
N TYR A 229 -0.60 -19.90 -8.77
CA TYR A 229 0.26 -19.52 -9.90
C TYR A 229 1.74 -19.82 -9.67
N SER A 230 2.06 -20.68 -8.70
CA SER A 230 3.45 -20.94 -8.33
C SER A 230 4.19 -21.67 -9.47
N PRO A 231 5.38 -21.18 -9.87
CA PRO A 231 6.23 -21.86 -10.84
C PRO A 231 7.23 -22.82 -10.17
N ARG A 232 7.09 -23.08 -8.85
CA ARG A 232 8.11 -23.80 -8.06
C ARG A 232 8.17 -25.30 -8.29
N GLY A 233 7.09 -25.90 -8.78
CA GLY A 233 7.03 -27.33 -9.06
C GLY A 233 7.35 -27.68 -10.52
N VAL A 234 7.28 -28.97 -10.82
CA VAL A 234 7.43 -29.59 -12.14
C VAL A 234 6.33 -29.14 -13.11
N ALA A 235 5.17 -28.70 -12.58
CA ALA A 235 4.08 -28.10 -13.33
C ALA A 235 3.66 -26.75 -12.71
N PHE A 236 3.07 -25.88 -13.53
CA PHE A 236 2.56 -24.59 -13.08
C PHE A 236 1.34 -24.80 -12.17
N GLY A 237 1.42 -24.38 -10.91
CA GLY A 237 0.42 -24.68 -9.89
C GLY A 237 1.00 -24.72 -8.48
N ALA A 238 0.13 -24.85 -7.48
CA ALA A 238 0.58 -24.97 -6.08
C ALA A 238 1.36 -26.28 -5.87
N SER A 239 2.64 -26.18 -5.52
CA SER A 239 3.51 -27.33 -5.25
C SER A 239 3.35 -27.87 -3.83
N TYR A 240 4.02 -28.99 -3.52
CA TYR A 240 4.04 -29.54 -2.17
C TYR A 240 4.52 -28.51 -1.13
N THR A 241 5.60 -27.78 -1.42
CA THR A 241 6.13 -26.74 -0.53
C THR A 241 5.16 -25.56 -0.39
N ASP A 242 4.41 -25.23 -1.44
CA ASP A 242 3.40 -24.18 -1.36
C ASP A 242 2.29 -24.55 -0.38
N LEU A 243 1.79 -25.78 -0.46
CA LEU A 243 0.67 -26.25 0.34
C LEU A 243 1.03 -26.54 1.79
N PHE A 244 2.18 -27.18 2.03
CA PHE A 244 2.55 -27.66 3.36
C PHE A 244 3.50 -26.72 4.13
N ALA A 245 4.15 -25.77 3.45
CA ALA A 245 5.00 -24.78 4.11
C ALA A 245 4.47 -23.35 3.92
N SER A 246 4.37 -22.89 2.66
CA SER A 246 4.08 -21.47 2.39
C SER A 246 2.68 -21.07 2.87
N LEU A 247 1.65 -21.87 2.57
CA LEU A 247 0.27 -21.57 2.91
C LEU A 247 0.02 -21.49 4.44
N PRO A 248 0.46 -22.46 5.27
CA PRO A 248 0.37 -22.34 6.73
C PRO A 248 1.08 -21.09 7.27
N ILE A 249 2.26 -20.77 6.75
CA ILE A 249 3.02 -19.58 7.18
C ILE A 249 2.26 -18.30 6.85
N LEU A 250 1.70 -18.18 5.64
CA LEU A 250 0.90 -17.02 5.26
C LEU A 250 -0.31 -16.84 6.19
N TYR A 251 -0.97 -17.93 6.60
CA TYR A 251 -2.04 -17.85 7.59
C TYR A 251 -1.57 -17.43 8.98
N ILE A 252 -0.43 -17.92 9.45
CA ILE A 252 0.17 -17.50 10.72
C ILE A 252 0.53 -16.01 10.68
N LEU A 253 1.17 -15.55 9.60
CA LEU A 253 1.55 -14.15 9.42
C LEU A 253 0.32 -13.25 9.28
N MET A 254 -0.74 -13.71 8.61
CA MET A 254 -2.03 -13.03 8.53
C MET A 254 -2.66 -12.87 9.92
N ALA A 255 -2.73 -13.95 10.71
CA ALA A 255 -3.25 -13.89 12.07
C ALA A 255 -2.42 -12.95 12.96
N LEU A 256 -1.10 -13.01 12.85
CA LEU A 256 -0.20 -12.13 13.59
C LEU A 256 -0.36 -10.66 13.19
N ALA A 257 -0.53 -10.37 11.90
CA ALA A 257 -0.81 -9.02 11.42
C ALA A 257 -2.14 -8.48 11.96
N VAL A 258 -3.19 -9.32 12.03
CA VAL A 258 -4.48 -8.96 12.65
C VAL A 258 -4.31 -8.68 14.15
N VAL A 259 -3.55 -9.52 14.88
CA VAL A 259 -3.23 -9.29 16.29
C VAL A 259 -2.44 -8.00 16.47
N GLY A 260 -1.44 -7.74 15.64
CA GLY A 260 -0.67 -6.51 15.63
C GLY A 260 -1.55 -5.28 15.38
N ALA A 261 -2.49 -5.36 14.45
CA ALA A 261 -3.46 -4.30 14.19
C ALA A 261 -4.32 -4.02 15.43
N MET A 262 -4.82 -5.05 16.11
CA MET A 262 -5.56 -4.90 17.37
C MET A 262 -4.72 -4.23 18.46
N VAL A 263 -3.45 -4.62 18.62
CA VAL A 263 -2.52 -3.97 19.56
C VAL A 263 -2.29 -2.50 19.20
N ALA A 264 -2.13 -2.18 17.91
CA ALA A 264 -2.00 -0.80 17.45
C ALA A 264 -3.28 0.04 17.72
N LEU A 265 -4.47 -0.55 17.56
CA LEU A 265 -5.74 0.10 17.93
C LEU A 265 -5.86 0.33 19.43
N ILE A 266 -5.44 -0.64 20.27
CA ILE A 266 -5.36 -0.46 21.73
C ILE A 266 -4.39 0.67 22.06
N ASN A 267 -3.29 0.80 21.31
CA ASN A 267 -2.31 1.86 21.50
C ASN A 267 -2.83 3.26 21.17
N LEU A 268 -3.97 3.41 20.49
CA LEU A 268 -4.67 4.71 20.35
C LEU A 268 -5.08 5.29 21.71
N LYS A 269 -5.41 4.41 22.67
CA LYS A 269 -5.77 4.78 24.05
C LYS A 269 -4.55 4.79 24.97
N VAL A 270 -3.70 3.76 24.88
CA VAL A 270 -2.56 3.54 25.79
C VAL A 270 -1.35 4.44 25.46
N ARG A 271 -1.15 4.78 24.19
CA ARG A 271 -0.17 5.76 23.70
C ARG A 271 1.28 5.51 24.15
N LYS A 272 1.71 4.25 24.12
CA LYS A 272 3.08 3.83 24.45
C LYS A 272 3.96 3.71 23.20
N THR A 273 5.14 4.34 23.22
CA THR A 273 6.13 4.23 22.13
C THR A 273 6.64 2.80 21.94
N LYS A 274 6.78 2.04 23.04
CA LYS A 274 7.23 0.64 23.00
C LYS A 274 6.31 -0.24 22.16
N LEU A 275 5.00 -0.04 22.24
CA LEU A 275 4.03 -0.79 21.42
C LEU A 275 4.10 -0.34 19.96
N LEU A 276 4.21 0.96 19.72
CA LEU A 276 4.29 1.53 18.39
C LEU A 276 5.48 0.99 17.57
N LEU A 277 6.65 0.85 18.20
CA LEU A 277 7.86 0.36 17.54
C LEU A 277 8.05 -1.16 17.67
N GLY A 278 7.59 -1.73 18.78
CA GLY A 278 7.75 -3.16 19.07
C GLY A 278 6.90 -4.06 18.19
N VAL A 279 5.66 -3.67 17.88
CA VAL A 279 4.77 -4.44 16.99
C VAL A 279 5.36 -4.61 15.59
N PRO A 280 5.74 -3.54 14.85
CA PRO A 280 6.32 -3.70 13.51
C PRO A 280 7.68 -4.42 13.56
N ALA A 281 8.50 -4.20 14.60
CA ALA A 281 9.76 -4.93 14.75
C ALA A 281 9.54 -6.43 14.92
N ALA A 282 8.63 -6.84 15.82
CA ALA A 282 8.27 -8.24 16.01
C ALA A 282 7.70 -8.86 14.74
N MET A 283 6.80 -8.15 14.04
CA MET A 283 6.26 -8.57 12.75
C MET A 283 7.36 -8.81 11.72
N MET A 284 8.30 -7.86 11.56
CA MET A 284 9.42 -7.98 10.62
C MET A 284 10.30 -9.18 10.95
N THR A 285 10.62 -9.40 12.22
CA THR A 285 11.42 -10.55 12.66
C THR A 285 10.71 -11.86 12.32
N VAL A 286 9.43 -12.00 12.66
CA VAL A 286 8.68 -13.23 12.39
C VAL A 286 8.51 -13.45 10.88
N SER A 287 8.20 -12.41 10.11
CA SER A 287 8.04 -12.54 8.66
C SER A 287 9.32 -12.94 7.95
N LEU A 288 10.48 -12.45 8.40
CA LEU A 288 11.77 -12.78 7.80
C LEU A 288 12.15 -14.24 8.08
N LEU A 289 11.95 -14.69 9.33
CA LEU A 289 12.28 -16.05 9.75
C LEU A 289 11.29 -17.08 9.18
N ALA A 290 9.99 -16.85 9.33
CA ALA A 290 8.98 -17.80 8.91
C ALA A 290 8.78 -17.78 7.39
N GLY A 291 8.68 -16.60 6.77
CA GLY A 291 8.32 -16.47 5.35
C GLY A 291 9.43 -16.87 4.36
N GLY A 292 10.69 -16.59 4.70
CA GLY A 292 11.81 -16.85 3.80
C GLY A 292 12.55 -18.16 4.07
N ILE A 293 12.82 -18.45 5.34
CA ILE A 293 13.75 -19.53 5.71
C ILE A 293 13.05 -20.89 5.69
N TYR A 294 11.86 -20.99 6.27
CA TYR A 294 11.20 -22.28 6.44
C TYR A 294 10.76 -22.94 5.11
N PRO A 295 10.11 -22.24 4.15
CA PRO A 295 9.79 -22.84 2.86
C PRO A 295 11.05 -23.28 2.08
N ALA A 296 12.15 -22.53 2.19
CA ALA A 296 13.41 -22.89 1.55
C ALA A 296 14.00 -24.18 2.13
N ILE A 297 13.95 -24.36 3.45
CA ILE A 297 14.37 -25.61 4.11
C ILE A 297 13.51 -26.79 3.65
N VAL A 298 12.18 -26.62 3.61
CA VAL A 298 11.27 -27.69 3.16
C VAL A 298 11.56 -28.06 1.69
N GLN A 299 11.77 -27.07 0.83
CA GLN A 299 12.10 -27.33 -0.58
C GLN A 299 13.42 -28.12 -0.69
N GLN A 300 14.50 -27.62 -0.09
CA GLN A 300 15.84 -28.17 -0.26
C GLN A 300 16.03 -29.55 0.39
N TYR A 301 15.44 -29.76 1.57
CA TYR A 301 15.71 -30.96 2.37
C TYR A 301 14.60 -32.02 2.32
N ILE A 302 13.38 -31.66 1.91
CA ILE A 302 12.24 -32.58 1.88
C ILE A 302 11.76 -32.85 0.45
N VAL A 303 11.70 -31.81 -0.40
CA VAL A 303 11.13 -31.93 -1.74
C VAL A 303 12.18 -32.31 -2.78
N GLU A 304 13.24 -31.52 -2.94
CA GLU A 304 14.30 -31.76 -3.94
C GLU A 304 14.90 -33.19 -3.90
N PRO A 305 15.13 -33.83 -2.73
CA PRO A 305 15.68 -35.19 -2.70
C PRO A 305 14.73 -36.27 -3.22
N ASN A 306 13.42 -36.00 -3.26
CA ASN A 306 12.41 -36.97 -3.71
C ASN A 306 11.24 -36.26 -4.42
N GLU A 307 11.59 -35.42 -5.39
CA GLU A 307 10.66 -34.50 -6.06
C GLU A 307 9.53 -35.26 -6.76
N LEU A 308 9.86 -36.31 -7.52
CA LEU A 308 8.87 -37.10 -8.26
C LEU A 308 7.77 -37.65 -7.33
N ALA A 309 8.13 -38.27 -6.20
CA ALA A 309 7.15 -38.84 -5.29
C ALA A 309 6.29 -37.76 -4.59
N ARG A 310 6.84 -36.58 -4.34
CA ARG A 310 6.13 -35.47 -3.67
C ARG A 310 5.29 -34.62 -4.60
N GLU A 311 5.66 -34.55 -5.88
CA GLU A 311 4.99 -33.73 -6.89
C GLU A 311 3.97 -34.51 -7.73
N THR A 312 4.12 -35.84 -7.88
CA THR A 312 3.17 -36.68 -8.65
C THR A 312 1.70 -36.46 -8.27
N PRO A 313 1.30 -36.33 -6.99
CA PRO A 313 -0.09 -36.06 -6.62
C PRO A 313 -0.66 -34.72 -7.12
N PHE A 314 0.21 -33.79 -7.52
CA PHE A 314 -0.14 -32.45 -7.99
C PHE A 314 -0.01 -32.28 -9.51
N ILE A 315 0.50 -33.30 -10.20
CA ILE A 315 0.56 -33.34 -11.66
C ILE A 315 -0.76 -33.95 -12.17
N PRO A 316 -1.51 -33.25 -13.04
CA PRO A 316 -2.63 -33.88 -13.74
C PRO A 316 -2.06 -35.02 -14.60
N VAL A 317 -2.45 -36.26 -14.29
CA VAL A 317 -2.21 -37.39 -15.20
C VAL A 317 -3.28 -37.28 -16.27
N ASP A 318 -2.90 -36.87 -17.48
CA ASP A 318 -3.77 -37.01 -18.66
C ASP A 318 -4.23 -38.48 -18.72
N LYS A 319 -5.54 -38.69 -18.59
CA LYS A 319 -6.20 -39.98 -18.82
C LYS A 319 -6.91 -39.93 -20.17
#